data_AF-A0A7R9Y5J3-F1
#
_entry.id   AF-A0A7R9Y5J3-F1
#
_cell.length_a   1.000
_cell.length_b   1.000
_cell.length_c   1.000
_cell.angle_alpha   90.00
_cell.angle_beta   90.00
_cell.angle_gamma   90.00
#
_symmetry.space_group_name_H-M   'P 1'
#
loop_
_entity.id
_entity.type
_entity.pdbx_description
1 polymer ?
#
loop_
_entity_poly.entity_id
_entity_poly.type
_entity_poly.pdbx_seq_one_letter_code
_entity_poly.pdbx_strand_id
1 'polypeptide(L)'
;GGGGRFGGGGGRFGGRGGGRGGGRFGGYDQGPPDVVVEAGTWIHACEGESVCKMTNAKVPHFNAPIYLENKTQVGKVDEIFGPITDRYFTIKMSEGVVATSYSVGDKFFISSEKLLPMERFLPGAKPAGGRGGGRGGGRGG
;
A
#
# COMPACT_ATOMS: atom_id res chain seq x y z
N GLY A 1 -16.94 68.50 -2.93
CA GLY A 1 -16.96 68.54 -4.40
C GLY A 1 -15.89 67.60 -4.89
N GLY A 2 -16.21 66.58 -5.69
CA GLY A 2 -16.42 66.71 -7.15
C GLY A 2 -15.09 66.39 -7.85
N GLY A 3 -14.97 65.55 -8.87
CA GLY A 3 -15.93 64.76 -9.63
C GLY A 3 -15.20 63.58 -10.30
N GLY A 4 -15.96 62.60 -10.75
CA GLY A 4 -15.42 61.44 -11.48
C GLY A 4 -15.05 61.76 -12.92
N ARG A 5 -14.47 60.76 -13.62
CA ARG A 5 -15.02 60.13 -14.84
C ARG A 5 -13.98 59.33 -15.67
N PHE A 6 -14.28 58.03 -15.82
CA PHE A 6 -14.19 57.16 -17.00
C PHE A 6 -12.86 56.53 -17.49
N GLY A 7 -13.00 55.23 -17.83
CA GLY A 7 -12.24 54.50 -18.86
C GLY A 7 -11.28 53.45 -18.28
N GLY A 8 -11.33 52.15 -18.58
CA GLY A 8 -12.11 51.39 -19.55
C GLY A 8 -11.54 49.96 -19.65
N GLY A 9 -12.35 49.04 -20.22
CA GLY A 9 -11.93 47.70 -20.65
C GLY A 9 -11.91 46.64 -19.54
N GLY A 10 -12.47 45.44 -19.68
CA GLY A 10 -13.07 44.75 -20.81
C GLY A 10 -13.16 43.25 -20.46
N GLY A 11 -14.15 42.55 -21.01
CA GLY A 11 -14.22 41.08 -21.07
C GLY A 11 -14.67 40.40 -19.77
N ARG A 12 -15.93 39.98 -19.63
CA ARG A 12 -16.45 38.69 -20.12
C ARG A 12 -15.55 37.50 -19.78
N PHE A 13 -15.77 36.89 -18.61
CA PHE A 13 -15.66 35.44 -18.45
C PHE A 13 -16.84 34.94 -17.61
N GLY A 14 -17.96 34.74 -18.31
CA GLY A 14 -18.99 33.84 -17.84
C GLY A 14 -18.52 32.39 -17.90
N GLY A 15 -19.08 31.58 -17.01
CA GLY A 15 -19.35 30.16 -17.23
C GLY A 15 -18.17 29.26 -17.57
N ARG A 16 -17.60 28.61 -16.55
CA ARG A 16 -17.05 27.25 -16.68
C ARG A 16 -17.25 26.57 -15.33
N GLY A 17 -18.33 25.84 -15.09
CA GLY A 17 -18.78 24.73 -15.91
C GLY A 17 -17.92 23.52 -15.56
N GLY A 18 -18.51 22.60 -14.77
CA GLY A 18 -18.19 21.18 -14.79
C GLY A 18 -16.83 20.76 -14.27
N GLY A 19 -16.81 20.18 -13.08
CA GLY A 19 -15.59 19.56 -12.57
C GLY A 19 -15.75 18.72 -11.31
N ARG A 20 -16.90 18.05 -11.13
CA ARG A 20 -16.94 16.83 -10.29
C ARG A 20 -16.07 15.77 -10.97
N GLY A 21 -14.75 15.89 -10.83
CA GLY A 21 -13.80 14.82 -11.09
C GLY A 21 -13.20 14.49 -9.72
N GLY A 22 -13.71 13.51 -8.98
CA GLY A 22 -13.77 12.14 -9.48
C GLY A 22 -12.36 11.67 -9.88
N GLY A 23 -11.33 12.19 -9.22
CA GLY A 23 -9.94 11.80 -9.41
C GLY A 23 -9.71 10.41 -8.85
N ARG A 24 -10.16 9.41 -9.61
CA ARG A 24 -9.47 8.15 -9.87
C ARG A 24 -8.53 7.69 -8.75
N PHE A 25 -9.10 7.35 -7.59
CA PHE A 25 -8.55 6.28 -6.75
C PHE A 25 -8.97 4.93 -7.34
N GLY A 26 -8.96 4.81 -8.68
CA GLY A 26 -9.07 3.53 -9.36
C GLY A 26 -7.89 2.71 -8.88
N GLY A 27 -8.21 1.53 -8.34
CA GLY A 27 -7.23 0.58 -7.85
C GLY A 27 -6.05 0.55 -8.82
N TYR A 28 -4.88 0.84 -8.29
CA TYR A 28 -3.64 0.60 -9.00
C TYR A 28 -3.53 -0.92 -9.14
N ASP A 29 -4.21 -1.48 -10.12
CA ASP A 29 -3.77 -2.67 -10.84
C ASP A 29 -2.48 -2.28 -11.58
N GLN A 30 -1.46 -2.00 -10.78
CA GLN A 30 -0.07 -2.05 -11.19
C GLN A 30 0.09 -3.49 -11.67
N GLY A 31 0.30 -3.65 -12.98
CA GLY A 31 0.55 -4.95 -13.58
C GLY A 31 1.66 -5.71 -12.84
N PRO A 32 1.89 -6.98 -13.20
CA PRO A 32 2.83 -7.83 -12.50
C PRO A 32 4.15 -7.10 -12.25
N PRO A 33 4.64 -7.03 -11.01
CA PRO A 33 5.78 -6.19 -10.66
C PRO A 33 7.04 -6.62 -11.44
N ASP A 34 7.90 -5.65 -11.72
CA ASP A 34 9.16 -5.89 -12.44
C ASP A 34 10.03 -6.92 -11.70
N VAL A 35 10.05 -6.83 -10.37
CA VAL A 35 10.79 -7.71 -9.48
C VAL A 35 9.90 -8.21 -8.35
N VAL A 36 9.79 -9.53 -8.26
CA VAL A 36 9.22 -10.22 -7.09
C VAL A 36 10.35 -10.82 -6.25
N VAL A 37 10.17 -10.81 -4.94
CA VAL A 37 11.11 -11.42 -3.98
C VAL A 37 10.35 -12.40 -3.10
N GLU A 38 11.05 -13.41 -2.58
CA GLU A 38 10.46 -14.42 -1.70
C GLU A 38 9.89 -13.74 -0.44
N ALA A 39 8.61 -14.00 -0.17
CA ALA A 39 7.89 -13.50 1.00
C ALA A 39 7.86 -14.56 2.11
N GLY A 40 7.58 -15.81 1.73
CA GLY A 40 7.47 -16.92 2.66
C GLY A 40 7.17 -18.25 1.99
N THR A 41 7.06 -19.27 2.83
CA THR A 41 6.77 -20.65 2.44
C THR A 41 5.46 -21.11 3.03
N TRP A 42 4.67 -21.85 2.25
CA TRP A 42 3.39 -22.40 2.67
C TRP A 42 3.58 -23.42 3.81
N ILE A 43 2.66 -23.42 4.78
CA ILE A 43 2.64 -24.38 5.89
C ILE A 43 1.35 -25.21 5.90
N HIS A 44 0.20 -24.54 5.92
CA HIS A 44 -1.11 -25.19 5.95
C HIS A 44 -2.21 -24.22 5.51
N ALA A 45 -3.37 -24.75 5.14
CA ALA A 45 -4.58 -23.96 4.90
C ALA A 45 -5.38 -23.79 6.21
N CYS A 46 -5.97 -22.62 6.42
CA CYS A 46 -6.86 -22.32 7.54
C CYS A 46 -8.06 -21.53 7.01
N GLU A 47 -9.28 -22.08 7.15
CA GLU A 47 -10.54 -21.42 6.72
C GLU A 47 -10.57 -20.89 5.27
N GLY A 48 -9.81 -21.53 4.37
CA GLY A 48 -9.70 -21.11 2.96
C GLY A 48 -8.58 -20.12 2.68
N GLU A 49 -7.85 -19.68 3.70
CA GLU A 49 -6.61 -18.90 3.58
C GLU A 49 -5.37 -19.79 3.63
N SER A 50 -4.27 -19.31 3.05
CA SER A 50 -2.97 -19.98 3.16
C SER A 50 -2.16 -19.35 4.28
N VAL A 51 -1.74 -20.17 5.26
CA VAL A 51 -0.82 -19.77 6.32
C VAL A 51 0.61 -20.03 5.86
N CYS A 52 1.43 -18.98 5.89
CA CYS A 52 2.80 -19.02 5.41
C CYS A 52 3.81 -18.63 6.49
N LYS A 53 4.96 -19.30 6.53
CA LYS A 53 6.13 -18.89 7.33
C LYS A 53 6.88 -17.80 6.55
N MET A 54 7.08 -16.65 7.18
CA MET A 54 7.83 -15.56 6.57
C MET A 54 9.32 -15.90 6.51
N THR A 55 9.89 -15.92 5.31
CA THR A 55 11.33 -16.14 5.09
C THR A 55 12.08 -14.82 4.88
N ASN A 56 11.35 -13.74 4.55
CA ASN A 56 11.92 -12.42 4.37
C ASN A 56 12.23 -11.72 5.71
N ALA A 57 13.32 -10.94 5.74
CA ALA A 57 13.66 -10.09 6.88
C ALA A 57 12.71 -8.89 7.03
N LYS A 58 12.12 -8.43 5.90
CA LYS A 58 11.15 -7.34 5.85
C LYS A 58 9.72 -7.86 6.01
N VAL A 59 8.83 -7.01 6.52
CA VAL A 59 7.43 -7.33 6.76
C VAL A 59 6.58 -6.93 5.55
N PRO A 60 5.72 -7.79 4.99
CA PRO A 60 4.79 -7.43 3.94
C PRO A 60 3.83 -6.31 4.33
N HIS A 61 3.44 -5.48 3.36
CA HIS A 61 2.29 -4.59 3.54
C HIS A 61 0.99 -5.39 3.64
N PHE A 62 0.07 -4.96 4.49
CA PHE A 62 -1.32 -5.43 4.47
C PHE A 62 -1.96 -5.20 3.09
N ASN A 63 -2.79 -6.14 2.65
CA ASN A 63 -3.43 -6.16 1.33
C ASN A 63 -2.46 -6.13 0.14
N ALA A 64 -1.16 -6.39 0.34
CA ALA A 64 -0.23 -6.48 -0.77
C ALA A 64 -0.52 -7.73 -1.61
N PRO A 65 -0.51 -7.63 -2.95
CA PRO A 65 -0.65 -8.80 -3.82
C PRO A 65 0.48 -9.81 -3.59
N ILE A 66 0.10 -11.09 -3.57
CA ILE A 66 1.01 -12.22 -3.49
C ILE A 66 1.01 -12.97 -4.82
N TYR A 67 2.20 -13.39 -5.22
CA TYR A 67 2.49 -14.01 -6.51
C TYR A 67 3.17 -15.36 -6.34
N LEU A 68 3.14 -16.17 -7.38
CA LEU A 68 4.06 -17.28 -7.59
C LEU A 68 5.34 -16.78 -8.29
N GLU A 69 6.32 -17.67 -8.45
CA GLU A 69 7.60 -17.35 -9.12
C GLU A 69 7.40 -16.85 -10.56
N ASN A 70 6.40 -17.40 -11.26
CA ASN A 70 6.00 -16.99 -12.61
C ASN A 70 5.25 -15.64 -12.64
N LYS A 71 5.18 -14.92 -11.52
CA LYS A 71 4.46 -13.64 -11.34
C LYS A 71 2.93 -13.74 -11.49
N THR A 72 2.35 -14.94 -11.45
CA THR A 72 0.89 -15.10 -11.37
C THR A 72 0.42 -14.69 -9.99
N GLN A 73 -0.54 -13.76 -9.91
CA GLN A 73 -1.14 -13.36 -8.64
C GLN A 73 -2.09 -14.45 -8.14
N VAL A 74 -1.93 -14.83 -6.87
CA VAL A 74 -2.70 -15.92 -6.23
C VAL A 74 -3.56 -15.44 -5.07
N GLY A 75 -3.32 -14.23 -4.59
CA GLY A 75 -4.06 -13.65 -3.50
C GLY A 75 -3.44 -12.36 -3.01
N LYS A 76 -3.72 -12.01 -1.76
CA LYS A 76 -3.14 -10.86 -1.07
C LYS A 76 -2.93 -11.14 0.41
N VAL A 77 -2.00 -10.42 1.03
CA VAL A 77 -1.74 -10.51 2.47
C VAL A 77 -2.97 -10.02 3.25
N ASP A 78 -3.43 -10.77 4.24
CA ASP A 78 -4.55 -10.38 5.10
C ASP A 78 -4.09 -10.14 6.55
N GLU A 79 -3.48 -11.14 7.19
CA GLU A 79 -3.00 -11.05 8.56
C GLU A 79 -1.49 -11.28 8.67
N ILE A 80 -0.83 -10.61 9.64
CA ILE A 80 0.59 -10.80 9.98
C ILE A 80 0.67 -11.03 11.48
N PHE A 81 1.26 -12.15 11.89
CA PHE A 81 1.24 -12.61 13.27
C PHE A 81 2.48 -13.44 13.63
N GLY A 82 2.55 -13.89 14.89
CA GLY A 82 3.65 -14.67 15.43
C GLY A 82 4.75 -13.82 16.10
N PRO A 83 5.68 -14.46 16.83
CA PRO A 83 6.81 -13.78 17.45
C PRO A 83 7.76 -13.19 16.40
N ILE A 84 8.56 -12.19 16.79
CA ILE A 84 9.55 -11.55 15.91
C ILE A 84 10.55 -12.55 15.31
N THR A 85 10.85 -13.64 16.02
CA THR A 85 11.75 -14.72 15.57
C THR A 85 11.11 -15.65 14.54
N ASP A 86 9.82 -15.96 14.69
CA ASP A 86 9.06 -16.86 13.83
C ASP A 86 7.76 -16.18 13.41
N ARG A 87 7.86 -15.41 12.32
CA ARG A 87 6.77 -14.60 11.81
C ARG A 87 5.97 -15.38 10.78
N TYR A 88 4.67 -15.17 10.79
CA TYR A 88 3.72 -15.77 9.88
C TYR A 88 2.85 -14.70 9.23
N PHE A 89 2.27 -15.04 8.09
CA PHE A 89 1.23 -14.24 7.48
C PHE A 89 0.20 -15.14 6.84
N THR A 90 -1.04 -14.67 6.77
CA THR A 90 -2.09 -15.30 5.96
C THR A 90 -2.19 -14.63 4.61
N ILE A 91 -2.56 -15.43 3.63
CA ILE A 91 -2.91 -14.97 2.29
C ILE A 91 -4.39 -15.25 2.09
N LYS A 92 -5.16 -14.19 1.84
CA LYS A 92 -6.50 -14.31 1.30
C LYS A 92 -6.42 -14.70 -0.17
N MET A 93 -6.85 -15.92 -0.47
CA MET A 93 -6.79 -16.47 -1.83
C MET A 93 -7.68 -15.67 -2.79
N SER A 94 -7.21 -15.50 -4.02
CA SER A 94 -8.03 -14.99 -5.12
C SER A 94 -9.12 -15.99 -5.51
N GLU A 95 -10.15 -15.52 -6.21
CA GLU A 95 -11.20 -16.39 -6.74
C GLU A 95 -10.61 -17.49 -7.63
N GLY A 96 -11.06 -18.74 -7.43
CA GLY A 96 -10.55 -19.91 -8.16
C GLY A 96 -9.21 -20.45 -7.67
N VAL A 97 -8.54 -19.79 -6.72
CA VAL A 97 -7.32 -20.30 -6.08
C VAL A 97 -7.68 -20.97 -4.77
N VAL A 98 -7.21 -22.21 -4.57
CA VAL A 98 -7.56 -23.02 -3.41
C VAL A 98 -6.34 -23.18 -2.51
N ALA A 99 -6.43 -22.76 -1.26
CA ALA A 99 -5.29 -22.82 -0.32
C ALA A 99 -4.74 -24.25 -0.09
N THR A 100 -5.60 -25.27 -0.20
CA THR A 100 -5.22 -26.69 -0.03
C THR A 100 -4.54 -27.30 -1.25
N SER A 101 -4.43 -26.59 -2.38
CA SER A 101 -3.70 -27.09 -3.55
C SER A 101 -2.18 -26.98 -3.41
N TYR A 102 -1.70 -26.24 -2.42
CA TYR A 102 -0.28 -26.05 -2.15
C TYR A 102 0.23 -27.06 -1.13
N SER A 103 1.55 -27.27 -1.13
CA SER A 103 2.28 -28.18 -0.25
C SER A 103 3.27 -27.44 0.63
N VAL A 104 3.67 -28.07 1.74
CA VAL A 104 4.66 -27.51 2.66
C VAL A 104 5.95 -27.19 1.91
N GLY A 105 6.40 -25.93 2.04
CA GLY A 105 7.60 -25.45 1.37
C GLY A 105 7.36 -24.73 0.04
N ASP A 106 6.14 -24.76 -0.50
CA ASP A 106 5.80 -23.96 -1.69
C ASP A 106 6.03 -22.47 -1.43
N LYS A 107 6.69 -21.80 -2.37
CA LYS A 107 7.15 -20.43 -2.20
C LYS A 107 6.14 -19.43 -2.73
N PHE A 108 5.91 -18.40 -1.93
CA PHE A 108 5.15 -17.22 -2.33
C PHE A 108 6.04 -16.00 -2.41
N PHE A 109 5.70 -15.12 -3.35
CA PHE A 109 6.49 -13.96 -3.70
C PHE A 109 5.66 -12.67 -3.60
N ILE A 110 6.35 -11.55 -3.42
CA ILE A 110 5.75 -10.22 -3.28
C ILE A 110 6.60 -9.19 -4.03
N SER A 111 5.99 -8.10 -4.48
CA SER A 111 6.74 -6.96 -5.00
C SER A 111 7.72 -6.43 -3.96
N SER A 112 8.97 -6.17 -4.38
CA SER A 112 10.00 -5.59 -3.51
C SER A 112 9.61 -4.24 -2.90
N GLU A 113 8.71 -3.49 -3.55
CA GLU A 113 8.19 -2.20 -3.08
C GLU A 113 7.11 -2.33 -2.00
N LYS A 114 6.57 -3.54 -1.79
CA LYS A 114 5.51 -3.83 -0.82
C LYS A 114 6.04 -4.49 0.45
N LEU A 115 7.29 -4.19 0.80
CA LEU A 115 7.97 -4.65 2.00
C LEU A 115 8.38 -3.49 2.91
N LEU A 116 8.14 -3.63 4.21
CA LEU A 116 8.48 -2.69 5.27
C LEU A 116 9.68 -3.18 6.08
N PRO A 117 10.64 -2.30 6.42
CA PRO A 117 11.74 -2.66 7.32
C PRO A 117 11.23 -3.10 8.70
N MET A 118 11.79 -4.19 9.25
CA MET A 118 11.43 -4.72 10.57
C MET A 118 11.55 -3.68 11.69
N GLU A 119 12.53 -2.79 11.59
CA GLU A 119 12.76 -1.71 12.55
C GLU A 119 11.53 -0.84 12.80
N ARG A 120 10.60 -0.75 11.84
CA ARG A 120 9.34 -0.01 12.01
C ARG A 120 8.41 -0.62 13.05
N PHE A 121 8.60 -1.90 13.38
CA PHE A 121 7.79 -2.67 14.31
C PHE A 121 8.52 -2.93 15.64
N LEU A 122 9.73 -2.41 15.82
CA LEU A 122 10.51 -2.49 17.05
C LEU A 122 10.34 -1.22 17.91
N PRO A 123 10.51 -1.31 19.24
CA PRO A 123 10.55 -0.14 20.11
C PRO A 123 11.62 0.86 19.65
N GLY A 124 11.26 2.15 19.57
CA GLY A 124 12.18 3.21 19.11
C GLY A 124 12.06 3.54 17.61
N ALA A 125 11.17 2.88 16.87
CA ALA A 125 10.83 3.27 15.51
C ALA A 125 10.38 4.74 15.45
N LYS A 126 11.00 5.54 14.58
CA LYS A 126 10.52 6.89 14.28
C LYS A 126 9.19 6.78 13.51
N PRO A 127 8.13 7.51 13.89
CA PRO A 127 6.86 7.49 13.17
C PRO A 127 7.07 7.78 11.68
N ALA A 128 6.51 6.93 10.81
CA ALA A 128 6.50 7.17 9.38
C ALA A 128 5.61 8.39 9.09
N GLY A 129 6.24 9.54 8.85
CA GLY A 129 5.52 10.76 8.45
C GLY A 129 5.20 11.73 9.59
N GLY A 130 6.21 12.13 10.36
CA GLY A 130 6.21 13.45 10.97
C GLY A 130 6.53 14.52 9.92
N ARG A 131 5.64 14.75 8.93
CA ARG A 131 5.70 16.02 8.19
C ARG A 131 5.22 17.06 9.19
N GLY A 132 6.19 17.70 9.84
CA GLY A 132 5.97 18.64 10.94
C GLY A 132 4.81 19.58 10.62
N GLY A 133 3.71 19.38 11.32
CA GLY A 133 2.73 20.43 11.56
C GLY A 133 3.41 21.49 12.41
N GLY A 134 4.20 22.35 11.79
CA GLY A 134 4.70 23.58 12.39
C GLY A 134 3.58 24.61 12.46
N ARG A 135 2.54 24.34 13.26
CA ARG A 135 1.71 25.41 13.83
C ARG A 135 2.46 25.91 15.07
N GLY A 136 3.08 27.08 14.94
CA GLY A 136 3.39 27.95 16.07
C GLY A 136 4.87 28.19 16.33
N GLY A 137 5.25 29.48 16.39
CA GLY A 137 6.44 29.95 17.10
C GLY A 137 7.36 30.86 16.30
N GLY A 138 7.01 32.13 16.15
CA GLY A 138 7.87 33.14 15.54
C GLY A 138 7.30 34.56 15.61
N ARG A 139 6.96 35.02 16.81
CA ARG A 139 6.90 36.46 17.12
C ARG A 139 8.33 36.93 17.42
N GLY A 140 8.76 38.03 16.82
CA GLY A 140 9.85 38.85 17.34
C GLY A 140 11.06 38.97 16.42
N GLY A 141 11.31 40.19 15.94
CA GLY A 141 12.44 40.61 15.11
C GLY A 141 12.02 41.68 14.14
#